data_AF-A0A1V5ULX2-F1
#
_entry.id   AF-A0A1V5ULX2-F1
#
_cell.length_a   1.000
_cell.length_b   1.000
_cell.length_c   1.000
_cell.angle_alpha   90.00
_cell.angle_beta   90.00
_cell.angle_gamma   90.00
#
_symmetry.space_group_name_H-M   'P 1'
#
loop_
_entity.id
_entity.type
_entity.pdbx_description
1 polymer ?
#
loop_
_entity_poly.entity_id
_entity_poly.type
_entity_poly.pdbx_seq_one_letter_code
_entity_poly.pdbx_strand_id
1 'polypeptide(L)'
;MARVGQSYKEHTKAIDKNGRYTSAEIPYIVFDVADEDAALSAVLAEAPKTCHGLPLDSIEIDSRDNDATYKVNAIYKTESSSSSGDDDDDNAESTVSFDCGGGSKHMTHSLKQTKAFGTKDAGGAIGWNGKSGSEMEITGVDIPTAQLRETYTRVMRLSRITTGFKRNVAGLVGKVNSGSFKGWSAGEVMFLGMSYSSPAKSSTKVTVTFNFSVQPNESDAKVGGKSVSKKGFEYVWALSKTSAESGVPKAEVEAIYVEQVCEYASFSALGL
;
A
#
# COMPACT_ATOMS: atom_id res chain seq x y z
N MET A 1 18.60 9.63 23.13
CA MET A 1 17.61 10.72 23.07
C MET A 1 17.40 11.04 21.60
N ALA A 2 16.18 10.84 21.09
CA ALA A 2 15.86 11.12 19.70
C ALA A 2 16.11 12.60 19.39
N ARG A 3 16.69 12.90 18.22
CA ARG A 3 16.86 14.28 17.74
C ARG A 3 15.80 14.56 16.69
N VAL A 4 14.92 15.50 16.96
CA VAL A 4 13.85 15.92 16.06
C VAL A 4 14.20 17.29 15.50
N GLY A 5 14.17 17.44 14.18
CA GLY A 5 14.36 18.72 13.49
C GLY A 5 13.26 18.96 12.46
N GLN A 6 12.73 20.18 12.38
CA GLN A 6 11.83 20.54 11.29
C GLN A 6 12.59 20.51 9.96
N SER A 7 12.00 19.87 8.96
CA SER A 7 12.50 19.89 7.59
C SER A 7 12.05 21.19 6.91
N TYR A 8 12.99 21.93 6.32
CA TYR A 8 12.71 23.17 5.59
C TYR A 8 12.39 22.94 4.10
N LYS A 9 12.01 21.72 3.71
CA LYS A 9 11.49 21.42 2.36
C LYS A 9 10.09 22.02 2.17
N GLU A 10 9.72 22.26 0.91
CA GLU A 10 8.45 22.90 0.52
C GLU A 10 7.24 22.30 1.27
N HIS A 11 6.43 23.18 1.85
CA HIS A 11 5.32 22.82 2.74
C HIS A 11 4.01 22.73 1.96
N THR A 12 3.21 21.68 2.20
CA THR A 12 1.81 21.68 1.79
C THR A 12 1.02 22.58 2.74
N LYS A 13 0.56 23.74 2.25
CA LYS A 13 -0.34 24.63 2.99
C LYS A 13 -1.52 24.97 2.10
N ALA A 14 -2.73 24.88 2.67
CA ALA A 14 -3.96 25.28 1.98
C ALA A 14 -4.63 26.43 2.72
N ILE A 15 -5.17 27.38 1.97
CA ILE A 15 -5.99 28.48 2.47
C ILE A 15 -7.39 28.44 1.85
N ASP A 16 -8.39 28.92 2.57
CA ASP A 16 -9.75 29.09 2.07
C ASP A 16 -9.89 30.36 1.19
N LYS A 17 -11.10 30.57 0.66
CA LYS A 17 -11.49 31.75 -0.13
C LYS A 17 -11.32 33.08 0.62
N ASN A 18 -11.19 33.05 1.95
CA ASN A 18 -11.05 34.19 2.85
C ASN A 18 -9.60 34.39 3.34
N GLY A 19 -8.65 33.60 2.84
CA GLY A 19 -7.24 33.67 3.20
C GLY A 19 -6.87 33.02 4.54
N ARG A 20 -7.75 32.19 5.12
CA ARG A 20 -7.48 31.43 6.36
C ARG A 20 -6.92 30.06 6.03
N TYR A 21 -5.94 29.59 6.80
CA TYR A 21 -5.40 28.24 6.64
C TYR A 21 -6.50 27.18 6.91
N THR A 22 -6.62 26.21 6.02
CA THR A 22 -7.55 25.06 6.15
C THR A 22 -6.83 23.76 6.42
N SER A 23 -5.59 23.65 5.93
CA SER A 23 -4.65 22.60 6.34
C SER A 23 -3.22 23.12 6.33
N ALA A 24 -2.40 22.57 7.20
CA ALA A 24 -0.96 22.79 7.21
C ALA A 24 -0.24 21.47 7.47
N GLU A 25 0.86 21.26 6.74
CA GLU A 25 1.74 20.12 6.94
C GLU A 25 3.12 20.63 7.35
N ILE A 26 3.62 20.10 8.48
CA ILE A 26 4.98 20.39 8.97
C ILE A 26 5.78 19.09 8.90
N PRO A 27 6.73 18.98 7.95
CA PRO A 27 7.62 17.83 7.89
C PRO A 27 8.71 17.92 8.95
N TYR A 28 9.01 16.80 9.58
CA TYR A 28 10.05 16.58 10.57
C TYR A 28 11.00 15.49 10.09
N ILE A 29 12.26 15.60 10.50
CA ILE A 29 13.23 14.52 10.39
C ILE A 29 13.61 14.10 11.79
N VAL A 30 13.47 12.82 12.08
CA VAL A 30 13.79 12.20 13.35
C VAL A 30 15.02 11.32 13.16
N PHE A 31 16.04 11.54 13.98
CA PHE A 31 17.27 10.76 14.01
C PHE A 31 17.38 9.93 15.29
N ASP A 32 18.17 8.87 15.22
CA ASP A 32 18.57 8.02 16.34
C ASP A 32 17.39 7.35 17.06
N VAL A 33 16.40 6.90 16.28
CA VAL A 33 15.22 6.17 16.75
C VAL A 33 15.25 4.71 16.28
N ALA A 34 14.79 3.80 17.14
CA ALA A 34 14.89 2.36 16.93
C ALA A 34 13.87 1.82 15.92
N ASP A 35 12.72 2.49 15.81
CA ASP A 35 11.57 2.06 15.02
C ASP A 35 10.67 3.25 14.67
N GLU A 36 9.66 2.96 13.86
CA GLU A 36 8.65 3.92 13.38
C GLU A 36 7.82 4.51 14.52
N ASP A 37 7.47 3.70 15.53
CA ASP A 37 6.68 4.13 16.69
C ASP A 37 7.43 5.15 17.56
N ALA A 38 8.73 4.94 17.75
CA ALA A 38 9.62 5.88 18.42
C ALA A 38 9.76 7.18 17.63
N ALA A 39 9.78 7.12 16.29
CA ALA A 39 9.80 8.31 15.43
C ALA A 39 8.51 9.13 15.57
N LEU A 40 7.35 8.48 15.49
CA LEU A 40 6.03 9.12 15.64
C LEU A 40 5.87 9.75 17.03
N SER A 41 6.26 9.03 18.08
CA SER A 41 6.20 9.52 19.46
C SER A 41 7.11 10.74 19.70
N ALA A 42 8.29 10.74 19.08
CA ALA A 42 9.22 11.86 19.16
C ALA A 42 8.66 13.12 18.49
N VAL A 43 8.01 12.97 17.31
CA VAL A 43 7.36 14.10 16.65
C VAL A 43 6.11 14.54 17.39
N LEU A 44 5.32 13.64 17.97
CA LEU A 44 4.15 14.00 18.78
C LEU A 44 4.50 14.86 19.99
N ALA A 45 5.66 14.59 20.61
CA ALA A 45 6.14 15.38 21.75
C ALA A 45 6.64 16.78 21.34
N GLU A 46 7.23 16.90 20.15
CA GLU A 46 7.86 18.14 19.67
C GLU A 46 6.90 19.02 18.85
N ALA A 47 5.94 18.41 18.13
CA ALA A 47 5.03 19.11 17.27
C ALA A 47 4.09 20.03 18.08
N PRO A 48 3.91 21.29 17.66
CA PRO A 48 2.91 22.17 18.24
C PRO A 48 1.52 21.51 18.28
N LYS A 49 0.75 21.75 19.33
CA LYS A 49 -0.65 21.28 19.38
C LYS A 49 -1.56 22.04 18.41
N THR A 50 -1.11 23.23 17.97
CA THR A 50 -1.81 24.06 17.01
C THR A 50 -0.81 24.73 16.05
N CYS A 51 -1.19 24.85 14.78
CA CYS A 51 -0.44 25.58 13.76
C CYS A 51 -1.38 26.53 13.01
N HIS A 52 -1.08 27.83 13.00
CA HIS A 52 -1.92 28.85 12.34
C HIS A 52 -3.42 28.80 12.73
N GLY A 53 -3.72 28.39 13.97
CA GLY A 53 -5.09 28.24 14.47
C GLY A 53 -5.75 26.89 14.17
N LEU A 54 -5.08 25.99 13.44
CA LEU A 54 -5.52 24.63 13.19
C LEU A 54 -5.00 23.70 14.30
N PRO A 55 -5.83 22.85 14.91
CA PRO A 55 -5.35 21.81 15.81
C PRO A 55 -4.56 20.73 15.05
N LEU A 56 -3.64 20.08 15.75
CA LEU A 56 -2.94 18.90 15.26
C LEU A 56 -3.96 17.78 15.06
N ASP A 57 -3.98 17.20 13.86
CA ASP A 57 -4.94 16.18 13.43
C ASP A 57 -4.29 14.78 13.41
N SER A 58 -3.18 14.64 12.70
CA SER A 58 -2.43 13.38 12.61
C SER A 58 -0.93 13.59 12.49
N ILE A 59 -0.16 12.54 12.77
CA ILE A 59 1.29 12.46 12.54
C ILE A 59 1.56 11.16 11.80
N GLU A 60 2.27 11.24 10.67
CA GLU A 60 2.43 10.12 9.74
C GLU A 60 3.87 10.01 9.24
N ILE A 61 4.36 8.80 9.00
CA ILE A 61 5.68 8.60 8.39
C ILE A 61 5.59 8.81 6.88
N ASP A 62 6.40 9.75 6.38
CA ASP A 62 6.53 10.04 4.95
C ASP A 62 7.49 9.05 4.28
N SER A 63 8.70 8.92 4.84
CA SER A 63 9.76 8.08 4.28
C SER A 63 10.81 7.71 5.33
N ARG A 64 11.54 6.62 5.10
CA ARG A 64 12.70 6.22 5.90
C ARG A 64 13.97 6.46 5.09
N ASP A 65 14.89 7.28 5.61
CA ASP A 65 16.15 7.59 4.93
C ASP A 65 17.24 6.55 5.26
N ASN A 66 17.24 5.98 6.47
CA ASN A 66 18.11 4.87 6.87
C ASN A 66 17.56 4.16 8.11
N ASP A 67 18.32 3.19 8.64
CA ASP A 67 17.88 2.36 9.76
C ASP A 67 17.48 3.13 11.03
N ALA A 68 17.95 4.36 11.22
CA ALA A 68 17.65 5.17 12.40
C ALA A 68 17.11 6.57 12.06
N THR A 69 16.76 6.84 10.80
CA THR A 69 16.33 8.18 10.34
C THR A 69 15.01 8.11 9.57
N TYR A 70 14.02 8.86 10.05
CA TYR A 70 12.65 8.88 9.52
C TYR A 70 12.22 10.30 9.19
N LYS A 71 11.54 10.47 8.07
CA LYS A 71 10.77 11.68 7.74
C LYS A 71 9.34 11.47 8.17
N VAL A 72 8.81 12.41 8.93
CA VAL A 72 7.50 12.32 9.58
C VAL A 72 6.77 13.63 9.38
N ASN A 73 5.52 13.59 8.96
CA ASN A 73 4.71 14.77 8.72
C ASN A 73 3.69 14.94 9.83
N ALA A 74 3.65 16.13 10.43
CA ALA A 74 2.57 16.55 11.33
C ALA A 74 1.52 17.33 10.53
N ILE A 75 0.29 16.84 10.53
CA ILE A 75 -0.84 17.37 9.75
C ILE A 75 -1.77 18.12 10.69
N TYR A 76 -2.13 19.34 10.32
CA TYR A 76 -3.02 20.22 11.08
C TYR A 76 -4.26 20.51 10.26
N LYS A 77 -5.44 20.31 10.86
CA LYS A 77 -6.75 20.63 10.26
C LYS A 77 -7.76 20.92 11.36
N THR A 78 -8.79 21.72 11.08
CA THR A 78 -9.89 21.89 12.04
C THR A 78 -10.77 20.65 12.03
N GLU A 79 -11.02 20.04 13.19
CA GLU A 79 -12.11 19.07 13.31
C GLU A 79 -13.42 19.82 13.03
N SER A 80 -14.10 19.43 11.95
CA SER A 80 -15.38 20.01 11.57
C SER A 80 -16.46 19.60 12.58
N SER A 81 -16.54 20.29 13.71
CA SER A 81 -17.73 20.29 14.55
C SER A 81 -18.83 21.03 13.80
N SER A 82 -19.81 20.26 13.33
CA SER A 82 -21.00 20.68 12.62
C SER A 82 -21.71 21.85 13.32
N SER A 83 -21.61 23.07 12.78
CA SER A 83 -22.58 24.15 12.99
C SER A 83 -22.36 25.29 11.98
N SER A 84 -23.23 25.27 10.96
CA SER A 84 -23.90 26.39 10.33
C SER A 84 -23.07 27.58 9.82
N GLY A 85 -22.96 27.65 8.48
CA GLY A 85 -23.05 28.93 7.76
C GLY A 85 -21.89 29.28 6.84
N ASP A 86 -21.60 28.46 5.83
CA ASP A 86 -21.40 28.90 4.44
C ASP A 86 -21.21 27.66 3.55
N ASP A 87 -21.69 27.70 2.31
CA ASP A 87 -21.81 26.59 1.36
C ASP A 87 -20.50 25.82 1.03
N ASP A 88 -20.12 24.86 1.89
CA ASP A 88 -19.12 23.81 1.65
C ASP A 88 -19.79 22.45 1.45
N ASP A 89 -20.85 22.42 0.65
CA ASP A 89 -21.49 21.18 0.24
C ASP A 89 -20.67 20.45 -0.85
N ASP A 90 -19.44 20.03 -0.56
CA ASP A 90 -18.95 18.76 -1.12
C ASP A 90 -19.35 17.61 -0.16
N ASN A 91 -20.36 17.84 0.70
CA ASN A 91 -20.91 16.91 1.68
C ASN A 91 -22.14 16.18 1.13
N ALA A 92 -22.04 15.72 -0.12
CA ALA A 92 -22.81 14.55 -0.51
C ALA A 92 -22.15 13.36 0.20
N GLU A 93 -22.95 12.54 0.89
CA GLU A 93 -22.48 11.35 1.62
C GLU A 93 -21.46 10.56 0.78
N SER A 94 -20.20 10.56 1.21
CA SER A 94 -19.17 9.74 0.59
C SER A 94 -19.53 8.28 0.83
N THR A 95 -19.59 7.49 -0.24
CA THR A 95 -19.90 6.06 -0.14
C THR A 95 -18.58 5.28 -0.16
N VAL A 96 -18.40 4.42 0.84
CA VAL A 96 -17.35 3.41 0.86
C VAL A 96 -17.98 2.06 0.57
N SER A 97 -17.40 1.32 -0.36
CA SER A 97 -17.78 -0.05 -0.67
C SER A 97 -16.57 -0.95 -0.52
N PHE A 98 -16.79 -2.11 0.09
CA PHE A 98 -15.81 -3.17 0.23
C PHE A 98 -16.38 -4.42 -0.43
N ASP A 99 -15.59 -5.01 -1.33
CA ASP A 99 -15.91 -6.24 -2.02
C ASP A 99 -14.79 -7.26 -1.77
N CYS A 100 -15.19 -8.48 -1.42
CA CYS A 100 -14.28 -9.60 -1.23
C CYS A 100 -14.72 -10.71 -2.18
N GLY A 101 -14.07 -10.76 -3.35
CA GLY A 101 -14.37 -11.70 -4.42
C GLY A 101 -13.34 -12.82 -4.53
N GLY A 102 -13.60 -13.77 -5.44
CA GLY A 102 -12.64 -14.80 -5.81
C GLY A 102 -11.62 -14.27 -6.82
N GLY A 103 -10.35 -14.26 -6.46
CA GLY A 103 -9.19 -14.13 -7.35
C GLY A 103 -8.46 -15.47 -7.49
N SER A 104 -7.32 -15.47 -8.18
CA SER A 104 -6.42 -16.62 -8.24
C SER A 104 -4.97 -16.22 -7.93
N LYS A 105 -4.22 -17.14 -7.32
CA LYS A 105 -2.77 -17.05 -7.13
C LYS A 105 -2.13 -18.27 -7.75
N HIS A 106 -1.12 -18.06 -8.58
CA HIS A 106 -0.32 -19.16 -9.11
C HIS A 106 0.63 -19.69 -8.03
N MET A 107 0.61 -21.01 -7.80
CA MET A 107 1.39 -21.69 -6.78
C MET A 107 2.23 -22.81 -7.41
N THR A 108 3.55 -22.70 -7.28
CA THR A 108 4.50 -23.69 -7.81
C THR A 108 4.85 -24.78 -6.80
N HIS A 109 4.69 -24.50 -5.50
CA HIS A 109 4.99 -25.43 -4.42
C HIS A 109 3.83 -25.50 -3.42
N SER A 110 3.43 -26.71 -3.07
CA SER A 110 2.35 -26.97 -2.13
C SER A 110 2.73 -26.58 -0.70
N LEU A 111 1.72 -26.21 0.09
CA LEU A 111 1.85 -26.04 1.54
C LEU A 111 2.19 -27.37 2.25
N LYS A 112 1.64 -28.47 1.72
CA LYS A 112 1.87 -29.83 2.19
C LYS A 112 1.65 -30.79 1.03
N GLN A 113 2.59 -31.71 0.82
CA GLN A 113 2.48 -32.76 -0.17
C GLN A 113 2.40 -34.14 0.52
N THR A 114 1.41 -34.94 0.13
CA THR A 114 1.27 -36.34 0.55
C THR A 114 1.40 -37.22 -0.67
N LYS A 115 2.36 -38.17 -0.67
CA LYS A 115 2.54 -39.12 -1.76
C LYS A 115 1.48 -40.23 -1.67
N ALA A 116 0.57 -40.29 -2.62
CA ALA A 116 -0.48 -41.32 -2.65
C ALA A 116 0.00 -42.64 -3.28
N PHE A 117 0.91 -42.59 -4.26
CA PHE A 117 1.45 -43.75 -4.97
C PHE A 117 2.82 -43.44 -5.60
N GLY A 118 3.63 -44.47 -5.85
CA GLY A 118 4.93 -44.36 -6.51
C GLY A 118 6.12 -44.10 -5.58
N THR A 119 7.33 -44.09 -6.13
CA THR A 119 8.58 -43.99 -5.36
C THR A 119 9.22 -42.60 -5.42
N LYS A 120 9.10 -41.88 -6.53
CA LYS A 120 9.67 -40.53 -6.72
C LYS A 120 9.09 -39.53 -5.71
N ASP A 121 9.91 -38.56 -5.29
CA ASP A 121 9.52 -37.46 -4.42
C ASP A 121 9.59 -36.15 -5.19
N ALA A 122 8.50 -35.38 -5.19
CA ALA A 122 8.42 -34.11 -5.89
C ALA A 122 8.87 -32.93 -5.02
N GLY A 123 9.22 -33.15 -3.74
CA GLY A 123 9.75 -32.10 -2.87
C GLY A 123 8.77 -30.94 -2.67
N GLY A 124 7.46 -31.20 -2.77
CA GLY A 124 6.42 -30.18 -2.70
C GLY A 124 6.14 -29.44 -4.01
N ALA A 125 6.91 -29.63 -5.07
CA ALA A 125 6.66 -29.02 -6.38
C ALA A 125 5.35 -29.54 -7.00
N ILE A 126 4.56 -28.63 -7.55
CA ILE A 126 3.27 -28.91 -8.21
C ILE A 126 3.48 -28.94 -9.72
N GLY A 127 3.04 -30.00 -10.40
CA GLY A 127 3.21 -30.14 -11.85
C GLY A 127 4.66 -30.34 -12.27
N TRP A 128 5.51 -30.92 -11.42
CA TRP A 128 6.89 -31.25 -11.76
C TRP A 128 6.96 -32.37 -12.80
N ASN A 129 7.80 -32.20 -13.83
CA ASN A 129 7.95 -33.17 -14.92
C ASN A 129 8.77 -34.43 -14.57
N GLY A 130 9.25 -34.56 -13.33
CA GLY A 130 9.98 -35.74 -12.87
C GLY A 130 11.45 -35.83 -13.31
N LYS A 131 11.98 -34.74 -13.90
CA LYS A 131 13.37 -34.60 -14.38
C LYS A 131 14.21 -33.69 -13.47
N SER A 132 15.52 -33.72 -13.68
CA SER A 132 16.52 -33.05 -12.85
C SER A 132 17.43 -32.13 -13.68
N GLY A 133 18.06 -31.15 -13.03
CA GLY A 133 19.03 -30.27 -13.67
C GLY A 133 18.40 -29.35 -14.71
N SER A 134 19.04 -29.18 -15.86
CA SER A 134 18.60 -28.25 -16.92
C SER A 134 17.26 -28.62 -17.58
N GLU A 135 16.79 -29.86 -17.42
CA GLU A 135 15.51 -30.33 -17.96
C GLU A 135 14.37 -30.27 -16.94
N MET A 136 14.62 -29.75 -15.73
CA MET A 136 13.61 -29.64 -14.69
C MET A 136 12.58 -28.56 -15.03
N GLU A 137 11.30 -28.90 -14.89
CA GLU A 137 10.18 -27.98 -15.11
C GLU A 137 9.12 -28.15 -14.01
N ILE A 138 8.57 -27.04 -13.51
CA ILE A 138 7.47 -26.99 -12.53
C ILE A 138 6.37 -26.12 -13.13
N THR A 139 5.24 -26.72 -13.49
CA THR A 139 4.11 -25.96 -14.08
C THR A 139 3.31 -25.18 -13.05
N GLY A 140 3.22 -25.66 -11.80
CA GLY A 140 2.35 -25.06 -10.79
C GLY A 140 0.85 -25.23 -11.07
N VAL A 141 0.04 -24.54 -10.26
CA VAL A 141 -1.42 -24.49 -10.40
C VAL A 141 -1.96 -23.16 -9.88
N ASP A 142 -3.04 -22.66 -10.47
CA ASP A 142 -3.76 -21.50 -9.94
C ASP A 142 -4.74 -21.93 -8.84
N ILE A 143 -4.56 -21.40 -7.64
CA ILE A 143 -5.48 -21.61 -6.52
C ILE A 143 -6.39 -20.39 -6.35
N PRO A 144 -7.70 -20.57 -6.11
CA PRO A 144 -8.56 -19.47 -5.73
C PRO A 144 -8.05 -18.81 -4.44
N THR A 145 -8.00 -17.49 -4.44
CA THR A 145 -7.67 -16.67 -3.26
C THR A 145 -8.73 -15.58 -3.08
N ALA A 146 -8.87 -15.05 -1.87
CA ALA A 146 -9.66 -13.84 -1.69
C ALA A 146 -8.96 -12.68 -2.40
N GLN A 147 -9.71 -11.93 -3.20
CA GLN A 147 -9.30 -10.65 -3.74
C GLN A 147 -10.14 -9.56 -3.09
N LEU A 148 -9.47 -8.69 -2.33
CA LEU A 148 -10.13 -7.57 -1.67
C LEU A 148 -10.11 -6.36 -2.59
N ARG A 149 -11.26 -5.72 -2.76
CA ARG A 149 -11.43 -4.47 -3.49
C ARG A 149 -12.11 -3.45 -2.59
N GLU A 150 -11.55 -2.25 -2.57
CA GLU A 150 -12.19 -1.11 -1.92
C GLU A 150 -12.48 -0.03 -2.94
N THR A 151 -13.68 0.54 -2.84
CA THR A 151 -14.15 1.59 -3.72
C THR A 151 -14.62 2.77 -2.89
N TYR A 152 -14.03 3.94 -3.13
CA TYR A 152 -14.39 5.19 -2.48
C TYR A 152 -15.06 6.10 -3.50
N THR A 153 -16.31 6.46 -3.26
CA THR A 153 -17.07 7.37 -4.12
C THR A 153 -17.40 8.64 -3.37
N ARG A 154 -17.06 9.80 -3.96
CA ARG A 154 -17.43 11.11 -3.41
C ARG A 154 -17.77 12.11 -4.49
N VAL A 155 -18.50 13.16 -4.13
CA VAL A 155 -18.71 14.30 -5.01
C VAL A 155 -17.52 15.24 -4.94
N MET A 156 -17.01 15.69 -6.08
CA MET A 156 -15.90 16.65 -6.20
C MET A 156 -16.26 17.77 -7.17
N ARG A 157 -15.81 19.00 -6.87
CA ARG A 157 -15.91 20.12 -7.83
C ARG A 157 -15.02 19.87 -9.04
N LEU A 158 -15.55 20.12 -10.24
CA LEU A 158 -14.78 19.99 -11.48
C LEU A 158 -13.56 20.92 -11.53
N SER A 159 -13.63 22.08 -10.87
CA SER A 159 -12.49 23.00 -10.73
C SER A 159 -11.30 22.40 -9.97
N ARG A 160 -11.53 21.41 -9.10
CA ARG A 160 -10.47 20.67 -8.38
C ARG A 160 -9.86 19.55 -9.25
N ILE A 161 -10.59 19.06 -10.26
CA ILE A 161 -10.13 18.01 -11.19
C ILE A 161 -9.37 18.64 -12.36
N THR A 162 -8.29 19.33 -12.03
CA THR A 162 -7.42 19.99 -13.02
C THR A 162 -6.64 18.98 -13.86
N THR A 163 -6.03 19.43 -14.96
CA THR A 163 -5.11 18.58 -15.74
C THR A 163 -3.91 18.10 -14.92
N GLY A 164 -3.41 18.94 -13.99
CA GLY A 164 -2.34 18.56 -13.06
C GLY A 164 -2.80 17.43 -12.12
N PHE A 165 -3.99 17.56 -11.54
CA PHE A 165 -4.57 16.50 -10.69
C PHE A 165 -4.72 15.19 -11.48
N LYS A 166 -5.26 15.23 -12.69
CA LYS A 166 -5.39 14.04 -13.56
C LYS A 166 -4.04 13.38 -13.85
N ARG A 167 -2.97 14.17 -14.07
CA ARG A 167 -1.62 13.64 -14.27
C ARG A 167 -1.06 12.97 -13.01
N ASN A 168 -1.28 13.58 -11.85
CA ASN A 168 -0.86 12.99 -10.57
C ASN A 168 -1.59 11.66 -10.31
N VAL A 169 -2.91 11.64 -10.48
CA VAL A 169 -3.73 10.43 -10.35
C VAL A 169 -3.27 9.34 -11.32
N ALA A 170 -3.05 9.67 -12.59
CA ALA A 170 -2.55 8.71 -13.58
C ALA A 170 -1.17 8.15 -13.20
N GLY A 171 -0.30 8.96 -12.61
CA GLY A 171 1.01 8.53 -12.12
C GLY A 171 0.98 7.63 -10.88
N LEU A 172 -0.16 7.48 -10.22
CA LEU A 172 -0.33 6.58 -9.07
C LEU A 172 -0.95 5.23 -9.45
N VAL A 173 -1.50 5.09 -10.66
CA VAL A 173 -2.16 3.84 -11.09
C VAL A 173 -1.14 2.71 -11.12
N GLY A 174 -1.48 1.59 -10.48
CA GLY A 174 -0.62 0.41 -10.35
C GLY A 174 0.45 0.54 -9.26
N LYS A 175 0.53 1.68 -8.55
CA LYS A 175 1.43 1.86 -7.41
C LYS A 175 0.77 1.42 -6.11
N VAL A 176 1.60 1.12 -5.13
CA VAL A 176 1.23 0.63 -3.80
C VAL A 176 1.46 1.74 -2.76
N ASN A 177 0.65 1.78 -1.72
CA ASN A 177 0.78 2.77 -0.66
C ASN A 177 2.14 2.67 0.07
N SER A 178 2.89 3.77 0.12
CA SER A 178 4.16 3.87 0.85
C SER A 178 3.99 4.02 2.37
N GLY A 179 2.87 4.59 2.82
CA GLY A 179 2.50 4.73 4.23
C GLY A 179 1.15 4.06 4.52
N SER A 180 0.62 4.25 5.73
CA SER A 180 -0.72 3.78 6.06
C SER A 180 -1.78 4.42 5.16
N PHE A 181 -2.79 3.66 4.74
CA PHE A 181 -3.90 4.17 3.94
C PHE A 181 -5.22 3.56 4.41
N LYS A 182 -6.13 4.38 4.93
CA LYS A 182 -7.48 3.98 5.37
C LYS A 182 -7.51 2.77 6.32
N GLY A 183 -6.52 2.68 7.21
CA GLY A 183 -6.39 1.59 8.19
C GLY A 183 -5.53 0.41 7.73
N TRP A 184 -5.11 0.39 6.47
CA TRP A 184 -4.17 -0.58 5.94
C TRP A 184 -2.72 -0.11 6.09
N SER A 185 -1.81 -1.04 6.31
CA SER A 185 -0.37 -0.79 6.47
C SER A 185 0.28 -0.49 5.12
N ALA A 186 1.49 0.09 5.15
CA ALA A 186 2.31 0.25 3.95
C ALA A 186 2.51 -1.10 3.22
N GLY A 187 2.34 -1.08 1.89
CA GLY A 187 2.46 -2.28 1.04
C GLY A 187 1.16 -3.05 0.79
N GLU A 188 0.04 -2.67 1.42
CA GLU A 188 -1.20 -3.46 1.41
C GLU A 188 -2.26 -2.97 0.43
N VAL A 189 -2.13 -1.76 -0.13
CA VAL A 189 -3.15 -1.13 -0.98
C VAL A 189 -2.56 -0.66 -2.30
N MET A 190 -3.08 -1.18 -3.41
CA MET A 190 -2.75 -0.73 -4.76
C MET A 190 -3.87 0.14 -5.33
N PHE A 191 -3.50 1.27 -5.92
CA PHE A 191 -4.44 2.14 -6.60
C PHE A 191 -4.71 1.64 -8.03
N LEU A 192 -5.97 1.36 -8.36
CA LEU A 192 -6.38 0.84 -9.67
C LEU A 192 -6.81 1.93 -10.64
N GLY A 193 -7.23 3.08 -10.10
CA GLY A 193 -7.65 4.22 -10.91
C GLY A 193 -8.82 4.98 -10.33
N MET A 194 -9.03 6.14 -10.93
CA MET A 194 -10.12 7.06 -10.64
C MET A 194 -10.96 7.22 -11.90
N SER A 195 -12.28 7.23 -11.75
CA SER A 195 -13.21 7.53 -12.83
C SER A 195 -14.22 8.59 -12.40
N TYR A 196 -14.66 9.39 -13.36
CA TYR A 196 -15.80 10.29 -13.22
C TYR A 196 -16.42 10.51 -14.60
N SER A 197 -17.68 10.91 -14.63
CA SER A 197 -18.37 11.33 -15.85
C SER A 197 -19.12 12.62 -15.61
N SER A 198 -19.15 13.49 -16.62
CA SER A 198 -19.83 14.78 -16.56
C SER A 198 -20.34 15.20 -17.94
N PRO A 199 -21.54 15.78 -18.04
CA PRO A 199 -21.91 16.59 -19.19
C PRO A 199 -20.90 17.72 -19.40
N ALA A 200 -20.53 17.99 -20.66
CA ALA A 200 -19.45 18.90 -21.01
C ALA A 200 -19.71 20.39 -20.69
N LYS A 201 -20.95 20.80 -20.38
CA LYS A 201 -21.33 22.23 -20.34
C LYS A 201 -22.13 22.71 -19.13
N SER A 202 -22.46 21.88 -18.14
CA SER A 202 -23.41 22.31 -17.10
C SER A 202 -23.10 21.88 -15.66
N SER A 203 -22.15 20.98 -15.45
CA SER A 203 -21.87 20.49 -14.09
C SER A 203 -20.72 21.26 -13.45
N THR A 204 -20.92 21.70 -12.22
CA THR A 204 -19.85 22.28 -11.37
C THR A 204 -19.25 21.22 -10.43
N LYS A 205 -19.96 20.12 -10.23
CA LYS A 205 -19.62 18.97 -9.37
C LYS A 205 -19.83 17.66 -10.13
N VAL A 206 -19.03 16.66 -9.80
CA VAL A 206 -19.09 15.31 -10.37
C VAL A 206 -18.91 14.27 -9.29
N THR A 207 -19.58 13.13 -9.44
CA THR A 207 -19.30 11.95 -8.62
C THR A 207 -18.05 11.27 -9.15
N VAL A 208 -17.06 11.12 -8.28
CA VAL A 208 -15.77 10.53 -8.56
C VAL A 208 -15.64 9.24 -7.78
N THR A 209 -15.21 8.18 -8.46
CA THR A 209 -15.01 6.85 -7.88
C THR A 209 -13.53 6.47 -7.96
N PHE A 210 -12.94 6.10 -6.84
CA PHE A 210 -11.57 5.61 -6.70
C PHE A 210 -11.62 4.13 -6.38
N ASN A 211 -10.85 3.33 -7.12
CA ASN A 211 -10.83 1.88 -6.98
C ASN A 211 -9.46 1.43 -6.48
N PHE A 212 -9.46 0.51 -5.53
CA PHE A 212 -8.27 -0.03 -4.88
C PHE A 212 -8.32 -1.56 -4.86
N SER A 213 -7.15 -2.17 -4.97
CA SER A 213 -6.94 -3.55 -4.59
C SER A 213 -6.29 -3.58 -3.23
N VAL A 214 -6.75 -4.47 -2.36
CA VAL A 214 -6.13 -4.69 -1.06
C VAL A 214 -5.54 -6.10 -1.02
N GLN A 215 -4.33 -6.21 -0.52
CA GLN A 215 -3.67 -7.48 -0.22
C GLN A 215 -2.89 -7.34 1.08
N PRO A 216 -3.29 -8.01 2.17
CA PRO A 216 -2.58 -7.92 3.44
C PRO A 216 -1.12 -8.38 3.33
N ASN A 217 -0.26 -7.79 4.15
CA ASN A 217 1.11 -8.23 4.33
C ASN A 217 1.12 -9.62 5.00
N GLU A 218 1.99 -10.51 4.54
CA GLU A 218 2.07 -11.89 5.05
C GLU A 218 3.41 -12.06 5.79
N SER A 219 3.39 -12.27 7.10
CA SER A 219 4.62 -12.51 7.88
C SER A 219 5.14 -13.95 7.76
N ASP A 220 4.27 -14.90 7.40
CA ASP A 220 4.53 -16.34 7.41
C ASP A 220 4.08 -17.04 6.11
N ALA A 221 4.24 -16.37 4.96
CA ALA A 221 3.90 -16.98 3.67
C ALA A 221 4.76 -18.24 3.46
N LYS A 222 4.10 -19.38 3.19
CA LYS A 222 4.79 -20.65 2.99
C LYS A 222 5.14 -20.84 1.53
N VAL A 223 6.43 -20.93 1.23
CA VAL A 223 6.94 -21.25 -0.11
C VAL A 223 7.97 -22.36 0.03
N GLY A 224 7.73 -23.50 -0.60
CA GLY A 224 8.65 -24.63 -0.59
C GLY A 224 8.99 -25.13 0.84
N GLY A 225 7.99 -25.11 1.74
CA GLY A 225 8.14 -25.54 3.13
C GLY A 225 8.86 -24.53 4.05
N LYS A 226 9.26 -23.37 3.53
CA LYS A 226 9.88 -22.29 4.31
C LYS A 226 8.89 -21.15 4.54
N SER A 227 9.03 -20.51 5.69
CA SER A 227 8.37 -19.25 6.02
C SER A 227 9.09 -18.08 5.38
N VAL A 228 8.33 -17.20 4.74
CA VAL A 228 8.84 -15.98 4.10
C VAL A 228 7.91 -14.84 4.46
N SER A 229 8.47 -13.73 4.93
CA SER A 229 7.72 -12.48 5.08
C SER A 229 7.71 -11.73 3.75
N LYS A 230 6.54 -11.26 3.34
CA LYS A 230 6.34 -10.47 2.12
C LYS A 230 5.27 -9.41 2.33
N LYS A 231 5.38 -8.30 1.62
CA LYS A 231 4.33 -7.29 1.52
C LYS A 231 3.24 -7.75 0.56
N GLY A 232 2.04 -7.15 0.67
CA GLY A 232 0.86 -7.56 -0.09
C GLY A 232 1.15 -7.87 -1.56
N PHE A 233 1.61 -6.85 -2.29
CA PHE A 233 1.87 -6.91 -3.72
C PHE A 233 3.29 -7.35 -4.13
N GLU A 234 4.07 -7.91 -3.20
CA GLU A 234 5.37 -8.50 -3.55
C GLU A 234 5.19 -9.90 -4.15
N TYR A 235 6.06 -10.23 -5.10
CA TYR A 235 6.09 -11.53 -5.75
C TYR A 235 7.12 -12.43 -5.10
N VAL A 236 6.71 -13.62 -4.65
CA VAL A 236 7.61 -14.59 -4.02
C VAL A 236 7.73 -15.81 -4.90
N TRP A 237 8.96 -16.20 -5.19
CA TRP A 237 9.27 -17.38 -5.99
C TRP A 237 10.46 -18.14 -5.43
N ALA A 238 10.53 -19.44 -5.74
CA ALA A 238 11.58 -20.34 -5.27
C ALA A 238 12.39 -20.86 -6.45
N LEU A 239 13.72 -20.82 -6.30
CA LEU A 239 14.64 -21.55 -7.15
C LEU A 239 14.84 -22.94 -6.55
N SER A 240 14.59 -23.97 -7.35
CA SER A 240 14.77 -25.36 -6.94
C SER A 240 16.03 -25.94 -7.57
N LYS A 241 16.81 -26.65 -6.76
CA LYS A 241 17.92 -27.48 -7.22
C LYS A 241 17.50 -28.92 -7.20
N THR A 242 17.87 -29.66 -8.24
CA THR A 242 17.81 -31.11 -8.17
C THR A 242 19.13 -31.66 -7.68
N SER A 243 19.11 -32.30 -6.51
CA SER A 243 20.20 -33.15 -6.06
C SER A 243 19.84 -34.61 -6.33
N ALA A 244 20.83 -35.42 -6.71
CA ALA A 244 20.68 -36.87 -6.77
C ALA A 244 21.47 -37.44 -5.59
N GLU A 245 20.77 -37.87 -4.55
CA GLU A 245 21.39 -38.59 -3.44
C GLU A 245 20.98 -40.06 -3.57
N SER A 246 21.95 -40.95 -3.76
CA SER A 246 21.73 -42.40 -3.94
C SER A 246 20.77 -42.78 -5.09
N GLY A 247 20.81 -42.05 -6.21
CA GLY A 247 19.95 -42.33 -7.38
C GLY A 247 18.51 -41.83 -7.26
N VAL A 248 18.18 -41.12 -6.18
CA VAL A 248 16.87 -40.48 -5.97
C VAL A 248 16.98 -39.00 -6.35
N PRO A 249 16.28 -38.54 -7.39
CA PRO A 249 16.19 -37.11 -7.68
C PRO A 249 15.35 -36.43 -6.60
N LYS A 250 15.92 -35.43 -5.95
CA LYS A 250 15.30 -34.62 -4.91
C LYS A 250 15.21 -33.17 -5.40
N ALA A 251 14.00 -32.65 -5.57
CA ALA A 251 13.78 -31.23 -5.83
C ALA A 251 13.81 -30.49 -4.50
N GLU A 252 14.95 -29.90 -4.16
CA GLU A 252 15.11 -29.08 -2.95
C GLU A 252 15.04 -27.61 -3.32
N VAL A 253 14.48 -26.79 -2.43
CA VAL A 253 14.49 -25.34 -2.59
C VAL A 253 15.91 -24.84 -2.26
N GLU A 254 16.58 -24.25 -3.24
CA GLU A 254 17.92 -23.69 -3.12
C GLU A 254 17.88 -22.23 -2.64
N ALA A 255 16.93 -21.45 -3.18
CA ALA A 255 16.73 -20.05 -2.79
C ALA A 255 15.27 -19.64 -2.90
N ILE A 256 14.89 -18.63 -2.13
CA ILE A 256 13.58 -17.96 -2.23
C ILE A 256 13.86 -16.48 -2.39
N TYR A 257 13.20 -15.87 -3.36
CA TYR A 257 13.30 -14.44 -3.67
C TYR A 257 11.96 -13.77 -3.40
N VAL A 258 12.04 -12.56 -2.82
CA VAL A 258 10.91 -11.66 -2.63
C VAL A 258 11.18 -10.44 -3.48
N GLU A 259 10.34 -10.23 -4.48
CA GLU A 259 10.52 -9.19 -5.49
C GLU A 259 9.46 -8.10 -5.33
N GLN A 260 9.91 -6.86 -5.24
CA GLN A 260 9.05 -5.71 -5.38
C GLN A 260 8.74 -5.49 -6.87
N VAL A 261 7.57 -5.94 -7.30
CA VAL A 261 7.11 -5.81 -8.70
C VAL A 261 6.30 -4.53 -8.96
N CYS A 262 5.94 -3.79 -7.91
CA CYS A 262 5.18 -2.55 -7.99
C CYS A 262 5.91 -1.42 -7.27
N GLU A 263 5.85 -0.22 -7.84
CA GLU A 263 6.40 0.97 -7.20
C GLU A 263 5.54 1.41 -6.01
N TYR A 264 6.18 1.96 -4.98
CA TYR A 264 5.50 2.54 -3.83
C TYR A 264 5.34 4.05 -4.02
N ALA A 265 4.21 4.60 -3.58
CA ALA A 265 3.96 6.03 -3.61
C ALA A 265 2.99 6.44 -2.50
N SER A 266 3.07 7.71 -2.10
CA SER A 266 2.08 8.30 -1.20
C SER A 266 0.77 8.53 -1.94
N PHE A 267 -0.34 8.15 -1.30
CA PHE A 267 -1.69 8.36 -1.84
C PHE A 267 -2.32 9.68 -1.37
N SER A 268 -1.59 10.53 -0.64
CA SER A 268 -2.06 11.85 -0.20
C SER A 268 -2.53 12.73 -1.37
N ALA A 269 -1.90 12.60 -2.54
CA ALA A 269 -2.27 13.32 -3.76
C ALA A 269 -3.66 12.96 -4.33
N LEU A 270 -4.30 11.86 -3.88
CA LEU A 270 -5.68 11.52 -4.22
C LEU A 270 -6.70 12.40 -3.46
N GLY A 271 -6.26 13.03 -2.36
CA GLY A 271 -7.06 13.87 -1.48
C GLY A 271 -8.18 13.11 -0.78
N LEU A 272 -7.97 11.81 -0.48
CA LEU A 272 -8.92 10.92 0.16
C LEU A 272 -8.73 10.87 1.67
#